data_AF-A0A6G3ZEX2-F1
#
_entry.id   AF-A0A6G3ZEX2-F1
#
_cell.length_a   1.000
_cell.length_b   1.000
_cell.length_c   1.000
_cell.angle_alpha   90.00
_cell.angle_beta   90.00
_cell.angle_gamma   90.00
#
_symmetry.space_group_name_H-M   'P 1'
#
loop_
_entity.id
_entity.type
_entity.pdbx_description
1 polymer ?
#
loop_
_entity_poly.entity_id
_entity_poly.type
_entity_poly.pdbx_seq_one_letter_code
_entity_poly.pdbx_strand_id
1 'polypeptide(L)'
;MVNVETLYDLFVFELQGARYVETELAEAMETLVTQSGIDSLDDRPGSAFRERASELFRNHGDRADERANRLDDAFDALDHTVTTRDRKVPVVEALLEENERFNNVVLDDALRNPFYLDVAIKAEQLVVQCYESALHLADYLDVNSEVVEALEANRDDAQNALTESRDLDSGSEIESLFDRLAEQTPQD
;
A
#
# COMPACT_ATOMS: atom_id res chain seq x y z
N MET A 1 21.27 -2.84 10.81
CA MET A 1 21.70 -1.76 9.92
C MET A 1 22.68 -2.34 8.92
N VAL A 2 22.32 -2.34 7.63
CA VAL A 2 23.24 -2.66 6.53
C VAL A 2 24.13 -1.43 6.32
N ASN A 3 25.45 -1.60 6.25
CA ASN A 3 26.34 -0.55 5.77
C ASN A 3 26.31 -0.60 4.25
N VAL A 4 25.93 0.50 3.61
CA VAL A 4 25.86 0.58 2.14
C VAL A 4 27.22 1.06 1.62
N GLU A 5 28.04 0.12 1.16
CA GLU A 5 29.40 0.40 0.65
C GLU A 5 29.53 0.12 -0.85
N THR A 6 28.66 -0.74 -1.39
CA THR A 6 28.64 -1.17 -2.79
C THR A 6 27.25 -1.03 -3.41
N LEU A 7 27.18 -1.16 -4.74
CA LEU A 7 25.91 -1.18 -5.47
C LEU A 7 25.03 -2.38 -5.07
N TYR A 8 25.66 -3.52 -4.77
CA TYR A 8 24.97 -4.69 -4.26
C TYR A 8 24.38 -4.44 -2.87
N ASP A 9 25.12 -3.74 -1.98
CA ASP A 9 24.57 -3.35 -0.67
C ASP A 9 23.39 -2.40 -0.80
N LEU A 10 23.42 -1.49 -1.78
CA LEU A 10 22.29 -0.60 -2.07
C LEU A 10 21.09 -1.40 -2.59
N PHE A 11 21.30 -2.37 -3.47
CA PHE A 11 20.22 -3.26 -3.94
C PHE A 11 19.58 -4.04 -2.79
N VAL A 12 20.40 -4.64 -1.91
CA VAL A 12 19.91 -5.32 -0.70
C VAL A 12 19.17 -4.35 0.23
N PHE A 13 19.67 -3.12 0.37
CA PHE A 13 19.04 -2.08 1.17
C PHE A 13 17.65 -1.68 0.65
N GLU A 14 17.49 -1.58 -0.67
CA GLU A 14 16.18 -1.32 -1.29
C GLU A 14 15.25 -2.53 -1.17
N LEU A 15 15.76 -3.75 -1.35
CA LEU A 15 14.97 -4.97 -1.20
C LEU A 15 14.41 -5.13 0.22
N GLN A 16 15.23 -4.83 1.24
CA GLN A 16 14.79 -4.81 2.64
C GLN A 16 13.71 -3.74 2.88
N GLY A 17 13.83 -2.59 2.20
CA GLY A 17 12.83 -1.54 2.24
C GLY A 17 11.51 -1.99 1.61
N ALA A 18 11.55 -2.59 0.43
CA ALA A 18 10.37 -3.12 -0.25
C ALA A 18 9.65 -4.15 0.62
N ARG A 19 10.37 -5.11 1.21
CA ARG A 19 9.77 -6.11 2.11
C ARG A 19 9.10 -5.44 3.30
N TYR A 20 9.78 -4.51 3.96
CA TYR A 20 9.21 -3.79 5.09
C TYR A 20 7.92 -3.06 4.71
N VAL A 21 7.93 -2.32 3.60
CA VAL A 21 6.75 -1.60 3.12
C VAL A 21 5.58 -2.55 2.83
N GLU A 22 5.82 -3.72 2.20
CA GLU A 22 4.75 -4.69 1.94
C GLU A 22 4.11 -5.23 3.22
N THR A 23 4.93 -5.57 4.23
CA THR A 23 4.40 -6.06 5.52
C THR A 23 3.57 -4.99 6.23
N GLU A 24 4.08 -3.76 6.28
CA GLU A 24 3.32 -2.65 6.90
C GLU A 24 2.05 -2.33 6.10
N LEU A 25 2.08 -2.48 4.76
CA LEU A 25 0.91 -2.30 3.92
C LEU A 25 -0.16 -3.35 4.19
N ALA A 26 0.22 -4.63 4.32
CA ALA A 26 -0.72 -5.70 4.64
C ALA A 26 -1.44 -5.43 5.98
N GLU A 27 -0.68 -5.10 7.03
CA GLU A 27 -1.22 -4.75 8.35
C GLU A 27 -2.12 -3.50 8.30
N ALA A 28 -1.70 -2.48 7.53
CA ALA A 28 -2.47 -1.27 7.33
C ALA A 28 -3.80 -1.55 6.62
N MET A 29 -3.80 -2.37 5.58
CA MET A 29 -5.01 -2.74 4.85
C MET A 29 -5.99 -3.51 5.72
N GLU A 30 -5.52 -4.46 6.55
CA GLU A 30 -6.37 -5.14 7.54
C GLU A 30 -6.99 -4.14 8.54
N THR A 31 -6.19 -3.17 8.97
CA THR A 31 -6.67 -2.08 9.84
C THR A 31 -7.74 -1.25 9.15
N LEU A 32 -7.55 -0.87 7.88
CA LEU A 32 -8.54 -0.13 7.09
C LEU A 32 -9.82 -0.93 6.89
N VAL A 33 -9.75 -2.23 6.61
CA VAL A 33 -10.93 -3.12 6.52
C VAL A 33 -11.70 -3.10 7.84
N THR A 34 -11.01 -3.26 8.97
CA THR A 34 -11.62 -3.23 10.29
C THR A 34 -12.29 -1.88 10.57
N GLN A 35 -11.59 -0.78 10.32
CA GLN A 35 -12.10 0.58 10.55
C GLN A 35 -13.24 0.95 9.59
N SER A 36 -13.24 0.41 8.38
CA SER A 36 -14.33 0.58 7.40
C SER A 36 -15.58 -0.23 7.78
N GLY A 37 -15.41 -1.30 8.57
CA GLY A 37 -16.47 -2.21 9.02
C GLY A 37 -17.10 -1.87 10.37
N ILE A 38 -16.52 -0.97 11.17
CA ILE A 38 -17.08 -0.56 12.47
C ILE A 38 -18.34 0.29 12.26
N ASP A 39 -19.49 -0.37 12.41
CA ASP A 39 -20.84 0.13 12.69
C ASP A 39 -21.32 1.43 12.00
N SER A 40 -21.95 1.26 10.84
CA SER A 40 -23.30 1.81 10.68
C SER A 40 -24.18 0.80 9.93
N LEU A 41 -24.85 -0.06 10.70
CA LEU A 41 -25.90 -1.02 10.28
C LEU A 41 -27.17 -0.35 9.71
N ASP A 42 -27.06 0.84 9.15
CA ASP A 42 -28.16 1.54 8.50
C ASP A 42 -27.85 1.59 7.00
N ASP A 43 -28.88 1.42 6.17
CA ASP A 43 -28.92 1.72 4.72
C ASP A 43 -28.62 3.22 4.46
N ARG A 44 -27.44 3.69 4.86
CA ARG A 44 -27.04 5.08 4.71
C ARG A 44 -26.49 5.32 3.31
N PRO A 45 -26.75 6.51 2.74
CA PRO A 45 -26.13 6.95 1.50
C PRO A 45 -24.59 6.79 1.57
N GLY A 46 -23.99 6.09 0.60
CA GLY A 46 -22.55 5.80 0.54
C GLY A 46 -22.15 4.35 0.85
N SER A 47 -23.11 3.46 1.14
CA SER A 47 -22.87 2.03 1.38
C SER A 47 -22.17 1.32 0.21
N ALA A 48 -22.52 1.64 -1.03
CA ALA A 48 -21.91 1.03 -2.22
C ALA A 48 -20.42 1.38 -2.36
N PHE A 49 -20.05 2.64 -2.14
CA PHE A 49 -18.63 3.05 -2.13
C PHE A 49 -17.88 2.38 -0.98
N ARG A 50 -18.48 2.35 0.22
CA ARG A 50 -17.91 1.68 1.39
C ARG A 50 -17.64 0.19 1.15
N GLU A 51 -18.61 -0.51 0.57
CA GLU A 51 -18.49 -1.94 0.28
C GLU A 51 -17.33 -2.21 -0.68
N ARG A 52 -17.26 -1.45 -1.79
CA ARG A 52 -16.16 -1.59 -2.75
C ARG A 52 -14.81 -1.20 -2.18
N ALA A 53 -14.74 -0.12 -1.40
CA ALA A 53 -13.50 0.27 -0.74
C ALA A 53 -13.03 -0.82 0.24
N SER A 54 -13.94 -1.39 1.03
CA SER A 54 -13.60 -2.47 1.96
C SER A 54 -13.14 -3.75 1.25
N GLU A 55 -13.77 -4.12 0.13
CA GLU A 55 -13.33 -5.24 -0.69
C GLU A 55 -11.95 -4.98 -1.29
N LEU A 56 -11.73 -3.78 -1.82
CA LEU A 56 -10.46 -3.35 -2.37
C LEU A 56 -9.33 -3.41 -1.33
N PHE A 57 -9.54 -2.88 -0.11
CA PHE A 57 -8.54 -2.96 0.96
C PHE A 57 -8.22 -4.41 1.34
N ARG A 58 -9.22 -5.29 1.41
CA ARG A 58 -8.98 -6.71 1.70
C ARG A 58 -8.11 -7.36 0.62
N ASN A 59 -8.46 -7.16 -0.64
CA ASN A 59 -7.72 -7.71 -1.76
C ASN A 59 -6.27 -7.19 -1.81
N HIS A 60 -6.07 -5.90 -1.53
CA HIS A 60 -4.73 -5.30 -1.50
C HIS A 60 -3.89 -5.82 -0.34
N GLY A 61 -4.50 -6.04 0.84
CA GLY A 61 -3.83 -6.67 1.97
C GLY A 61 -3.35 -8.08 1.64
N ASP A 62 -4.23 -8.92 1.08
CA ASP A 62 -3.89 -10.29 0.66
C ASP A 62 -2.76 -10.28 -0.39
N ARG A 63 -2.83 -9.38 -1.38
CA ARG A 63 -1.78 -9.21 -2.39
C ARG A 63 -0.45 -8.74 -1.80
N ALA A 64 -0.47 -7.80 -0.85
CA ALA A 64 0.74 -7.32 -0.17
C ALA A 64 1.42 -8.44 0.62
N ASP A 65 0.65 -9.30 1.30
CA ASP A 65 1.18 -10.50 1.95
C ASP A 65 1.81 -11.48 0.95
N GLU A 66 1.16 -11.73 -0.19
CA GLU A 66 1.75 -12.55 -1.26
C GLU A 66 3.05 -11.95 -1.81
N ARG A 67 3.09 -10.63 -2.03
CA ARG A 67 4.30 -9.94 -2.51
C ARG A 67 5.42 -10.01 -1.47
N ALA A 68 5.11 -9.86 -0.18
CA ALA A 68 6.08 -10.04 0.90
C ALA A 68 6.67 -11.46 0.92
N ASN A 69 5.84 -12.49 0.74
CA ASN A 69 6.31 -13.88 0.64
C ASN A 69 7.23 -14.10 -0.57
N ARG A 70 6.90 -13.52 -1.74
CA ARG A 70 7.77 -13.58 -2.92
C ARG A 70 9.11 -12.87 -2.70
N LEU A 71 9.15 -11.81 -1.88
CA LEU A 71 10.40 -11.16 -1.50
C LEU A 71 11.24 -12.01 -0.56
N ASP A 72 10.62 -12.73 0.37
CA ASP A 72 11.33 -13.67 1.23
C ASP A 72 11.97 -14.80 0.40
N ASP A 73 11.26 -15.34 -0.60
CA ASP A 73 11.83 -16.29 -1.57
C ASP A 73 12.99 -15.67 -2.38
N ALA A 74 12.86 -14.40 -2.79
CA ALA A 74 13.91 -13.69 -3.51
C ALA A 74 15.15 -13.45 -2.63
N PHE A 75 14.98 -13.21 -1.33
CA PHE A 75 16.09 -13.15 -0.37
C PHE A 75 16.81 -14.49 -0.23
N ASP A 76 16.07 -15.59 -0.19
CA ASP A 76 16.66 -16.93 -0.14
C ASP A 76 17.50 -17.24 -1.40
N ALA A 77 17.12 -16.67 -2.54
CA ALA A 77 17.88 -16.76 -3.79
C ALA A 77 19.14 -15.86 -3.84
N LEU A 78 19.28 -14.85 -2.97
CA LEU A 78 20.36 -13.84 -2.95
C LEU A 78 21.57 -14.20 -2.08
N ASP A 79 21.77 -15.48 -1.79
CA ASP A 79 22.76 -16.04 -0.86
C ASP A 79 22.41 -15.82 0.63
N HIS A 80 22.57 -16.87 1.44
CA HIS A 80 22.07 -16.97 2.83
C HIS A 80 22.69 -15.97 3.83
N THR A 81 23.61 -15.12 3.37
CA THR A 81 24.21 -14.06 4.19
C THR A 81 23.38 -12.79 4.21
N VAL A 82 22.50 -12.61 3.21
CA VAL A 82 21.54 -11.52 3.18
C VAL A 82 20.43 -11.86 4.18
N THR A 83 20.36 -11.09 5.25
CA THR A 83 19.29 -11.25 6.25
C THR A 83 18.21 -10.23 5.94
N THR A 84 16.94 -10.63 6.08
CA THR A 84 15.74 -9.78 5.91
C THR A 84 15.67 -8.58 6.86
N ARG A 85 16.67 -8.39 7.74
CA ARG A 85 16.77 -7.37 8.81
C ARG A 85 15.82 -6.21 8.56
N ASP A 86 14.75 -6.20 9.35
CA ASP A 86 13.59 -5.30 9.29
C ASP A 86 14.03 -3.83 9.24
N ARG A 87 14.34 -3.37 8.03
CA ARG A 87 14.70 -1.98 7.78
C ARG A 87 13.39 -1.21 7.77
N LYS A 88 13.15 -0.49 8.85
CA LYS A 88 12.07 0.49 8.89
C LYS A 88 12.21 1.50 7.76
N VAL A 89 11.09 1.77 7.09
CA VAL A 89 10.96 2.81 6.08
C VAL A 89 10.11 3.95 6.68
N PRO A 90 10.73 5.05 7.14
CA PRO A 90 9.99 6.11 7.84
C PRO A 90 8.85 6.73 7.02
N VAL A 91 8.91 6.63 5.70
CA VAL A 91 7.87 7.16 4.81
C VAL A 91 6.55 6.39 4.97
N VAL A 92 6.59 5.05 5.05
CA VAL A 92 5.36 4.28 5.28
C VAL A 92 4.86 4.49 6.71
N GLU A 93 5.76 4.51 7.71
CA GLU A 93 5.39 4.80 9.11
C GLU A 93 4.66 6.16 9.23
N ALA A 94 5.17 7.21 8.56
CA ALA A 94 4.55 8.52 8.56
C ALA A 94 3.16 8.54 7.88
N LEU A 95 2.97 7.74 6.83
CA LEU A 95 1.68 7.60 6.15
C LEU A 95 0.65 6.91 7.07
N LEU A 96 1.07 5.87 7.81
CA LEU A 96 0.21 5.21 8.79
C LEU A 96 -0.14 6.13 9.97
N GLU A 97 0.83 6.91 10.46
CA GLU A 97 0.58 7.95 11.46
C GLU A 97 -0.40 9.03 10.96
N GLU A 98 -0.36 9.39 9.67
CA GLU A 98 -1.32 10.32 9.07
C GLU A 98 -2.75 9.77 9.15
N ASN A 99 -2.93 8.48 8.85
CA ASN A 99 -4.22 7.80 8.97
C ASN A 99 -4.73 7.78 10.42
N GLU A 100 -3.88 7.46 11.38
CA GLU A 100 -4.24 7.52 12.80
C GLU A 100 -4.64 8.93 13.24
N ARG A 101 -3.90 9.96 12.82
CA ARG A 101 -4.23 11.35 13.14
C ARG A 101 -5.57 11.75 12.55
N PHE A 102 -5.84 11.37 11.30
CA PHE A 102 -7.13 11.60 10.65
C PHE A 102 -8.28 10.94 11.44
N ASN A 103 -8.11 9.68 11.84
CA ASN A 103 -9.08 8.94 12.62
C ASN A 103 -9.45 9.59 13.96
N ASN A 104 -8.51 10.33 14.56
CA ASN A 104 -8.73 11.05 15.81
C ASN A 104 -9.48 12.38 15.63
N VAL A 105 -9.59 12.92 14.41
CA VAL A 105 -10.21 14.23 14.14
C VAL A 105 -11.47 14.14 13.29
N VAL A 106 -11.67 13.05 12.54
CA VAL A 106 -12.84 12.87 11.68
C VAL A 106 -14.10 12.63 12.52
N LEU A 107 -15.11 13.48 12.30
CA LEU A 107 -16.41 13.39 12.97
C LEU A 107 -17.50 12.81 12.06
N ASP A 108 -17.34 12.93 10.75
CA ASP A 108 -18.26 12.38 9.76
C ASP A 108 -17.67 11.10 9.15
N ASP A 109 -18.29 9.97 9.45
CA ASP A 109 -17.87 8.66 8.96
C ASP A 109 -17.96 8.53 7.43
N ALA A 110 -18.73 9.38 6.76
CA ALA A 110 -18.76 9.44 5.31
C ALA A 110 -17.44 9.95 4.70
N LEU A 111 -16.63 10.69 5.47
CA LEU A 111 -15.31 11.18 5.05
C LEU A 111 -14.20 10.15 5.24
N ARG A 112 -14.44 9.08 6.00
CA ARG A 112 -13.43 8.07 6.31
C ARG A 112 -12.96 7.32 5.08
N ASN A 113 -13.88 6.70 4.34
CA ASN A 113 -13.51 5.84 3.22
C ASN A 113 -12.80 6.58 2.07
N PRO A 114 -13.20 7.81 1.68
CA PRO A 114 -12.43 8.59 0.71
C PRO A 114 -11.00 8.86 1.18
N PHE A 115 -10.83 9.19 2.47
CA PHE A 115 -9.49 9.39 3.03
C PHE A 115 -8.67 8.10 3.07
N TYR A 116 -9.28 6.98 3.48
CA TYR A 116 -8.62 5.67 3.48
C TYR A 116 -8.20 5.25 2.07
N LEU A 117 -9.00 5.56 1.05
CA LEU A 117 -8.66 5.30 -0.35
C LEU A 117 -7.44 6.13 -0.79
N ASP A 118 -7.35 7.40 -0.41
CA ASP A 118 -6.17 8.24 -0.66
C ASP A 118 -4.92 7.68 0.03
N VAL A 119 -5.03 7.22 1.28
CA VAL A 119 -3.94 6.55 2.01
C VAL A 119 -3.49 5.29 1.26
N ALA A 120 -4.44 4.45 0.82
CA ALA A 120 -4.15 3.24 0.04
C ALA A 120 -3.42 3.58 -1.28
N ILE A 121 -3.87 4.61 -2.01
CA ILE A 121 -3.22 5.06 -3.26
C ILE A 121 -1.77 5.51 -2.99
N LYS A 122 -1.55 6.33 -1.96
CA LYS A 122 -0.20 6.80 -1.59
C LYS A 122 0.71 5.64 -1.21
N ALA A 123 0.18 4.64 -0.51
CA ALA A 123 0.95 3.45 -0.12
C ALA A 123 1.34 2.60 -1.34
N GLU A 124 0.40 2.31 -2.24
CA GLU A 124 0.69 1.55 -3.47
C GLU A 124 1.68 2.29 -4.39
N GLN A 125 1.61 3.62 -4.47
CA GLN A 125 2.63 4.42 -5.18
C GLN A 125 4.03 4.24 -4.59
N LEU A 126 4.14 4.21 -3.26
CA LEU A 126 5.42 3.97 -2.58
C LEU A 126 5.95 2.57 -2.90
N VAL A 127 5.08 1.54 -2.86
CA VAL A 127 5.43 0.15 -3.21
C VAL A 127 5.98 0.05 -4.63
N VAL A 128 5.26 0.61 -5.62
CA VAL A 128 5.70 0.62 -7.02
C VAL A 128 7.09 1.26 -7.15
N GLN A 129 7.30 2.41 -6.48
CA GLN A 129 8.59 3.10 -6.51
C GLN A 129 9.72 2.26 -5.87
N CYS A 130 9.44 1.52 -4.80
CA CYS A 130 10.41 0.62 -4.19
C CYS A 130 10.85 -0.47 -5.18
N TYR A 131 9.92 -1.10 -5.89
CA TYR A 131 10.26 -2.12 -6.88
C TYR A 131 10.96 -1.56 -8.11
N GLU A 132 10.53 -0.41 -8.62
CA GLU A 132 11.23 0.26 -9.73
C GLU A 132 12.68 0.60 -9.36
N SER A 133 12.92 1.03 -8.12
CA SER A 133 14.27 1.33 -7.63
C SER A 133 15.13 0.06 -7.52
N ALA A 134 14.58 -1.03 -6.98
CA ALA A 134 15.28 -2.31 -6.88
C ALA A 134 15.59 -2.92 -8.26
N LEU A 135 14.63 -2.91 -9.19
CA LEU A 135 14.81 -3.38 -10.57
C LEU A 135 15.85 -2.54 -11.31
N HIS A 136 15.82 -1.22 -11.13
CA HIS A 136 16.84 -0.35 -11.74
C HIS A 136 18.25 -0.72 -11.31
N LEU A 137 18.44 -1.07 -10.03
CA LEU A 137 19.74 -1.54 -9.54
C LEU A 137 20.07 -2.93 -10.07
N ALA A 138 19.07 -3.81 -10.14
CA ALA A 138 19.21 -5.15 -10.71
C ALA A 138 19.61 -5.13 -12.19
N ASP A 139 19.27 -4.09 -12.97
CA ASP A 139 19.74 -3.96 -14.37
C ASP A 139 21.27 -3.78 -14.47
N TYR A 140 21.90 -3.17 -13.46
CA TYR A 140 23.35 -2.94 -13.43
C TYR A 140 24.12 -4.05 -12.73
N LEU A 141 23.41 -4.89 -11.99
CA LEU A 141 23.96 -6.00 -11.23
C LEU A 141 23.62 -7.29 -11.99
N ASP A 142 24.52 -8.25 -12.11
CA ASP A 142 24.19 -9.56 -12.70
C ASP A 142 23.43 -10.41 -11.67
N VAL A 143 22.26 -9.92 -11.25
CA VAL A 143 21.42 -10.54 -10.22
C VAL A 143 20.78 -11.81 -10.78
N ASN A 144 20.56 -12.80 -9.91
CA ASN A 144 19.83 -14.01 -10.26
C ASN A 144 18.48 -13.66 -10.94
N SER A 145 18.20 -14.27 -12.09
CA SER A 145 16.97 -14.05 -12.86
C SER A 145 15.71 -14.34 -12.05
N GLU A 146 15.74 -15.31 -11.12
CA GLU A 146 14.59 -15.62 -10.25
C GLU A 146 14.22 -14.44 -9.35
N VAL A 147 15.21 -13.67 -8.90
CA VAL A 147 15.01 -12.47 -8.08
C VAL A 147 14.42 -11.34 -8.93
N VAL A 148 14.92 -11.18 -10.15
CA VAL A 148 14.42 -10.17 -11.09
C VAL A 148 12.96 -10.47 -11.45
N GLU A 149 12.65 -11.72 -11.78
CA GLU A 149 11.29 -12.17 -12.10
C GLU A 149 10.32 -11.94 -10.92
N ALA A 150 10.75 -12.22 -9.69
CA ALA A 150 9.96 -11.94 -8.49
C ALA A 150 9.67 -10.45 -8.31
N LEU A 151 10.68 -9.60 -8.52
CA LEU A 151 10.53 -8.13 -8.43
C LEU A 151 9.62 -7.56 -9.51
N GLU A 152 9.71 -8.06 -10.75
CA GLU A 152 8.82 -7.65 -11.84
C GLU A 152 7.37 -8.07 -11.58
N ALA A 153 7.15 -9.31 -11.14
CA ALA A 153 5.82 -9.80 -10.79
C ALA A 153 5.19 -8.97 -9.67
N ASN A 154 5.95 -8.61 -8.64
CA ASN A 154 5.47 -7.78 -7.55
C ASN A 154 5.21 -6.33 -8.01
N ARG A 155 6.07 -5.75 -8.85
CA ARG A 155 5.85 -4.43 -9.45
C ARG A 155 4.53 -4.39 -10.22
N ASP A 156 4.31 -5.38 -11.09
CA ASP A 156 3.13 -5.42 -11.95
C ASP A 156 1.84 -5.59 -11.12
N ASP A 157 1.90 -6.43 -10.08
CA ASP A 157 0.79 -6.60 -9.14
C ASP A 157 0.47 -5.31 -8.36
N ALA A 158 1.49 -4.61 -7.85
CA ALA A 158 1.31 -3.31 -7.19
C ALA A 158 0.79 -2.22 -8.14
N GLN A 159 1.23 -2.23 -9.41
CA GLN A 159 0.71 -1.32 -10.44
C GLN A 159 -0.77 -1.60 -10.76
N ASN A 160 -1.17 -2.86 -10.78
CA ASN A 160 -2.58 -3.24 -10.94
C ASN A 160 -3.40 -2.78 -9.73
N ALA A 161 -2.92 -3.01 -8.51
CA ALA A 161 -3.57 -2.54 -7.29
C ALA A 161 -3.74 -1.00 -7.27
N LEU A 162 -2.70 -0.26 -7.66
CA LEU A 162 -2.75 1.20 -7.80
C LEU A 162 -3.78 1.64 -8.85
N THR A 163 -3.88 0.92 -9.97
CA THR A 163 -4.86 1.21 -11.02
C THR A 163 -6.28 0.99 -10.52
N GLU A 164 -6.54 -0.15 -9.86
CA GLU A 164 -7.85 -0.45 -9.25
C GLU A 164 -8.27 0.62 -8.22
N SER A 165 -7.33 1.09 -7.39
CA SER A 165 -7.61 2.16 -6.42
C SER A 165 -7.96 3.49 -7.10
N ARG A 166 -7.26 3.85 -8.17
CA ARG A 166 -7.54 5.07 -8.95
C ARG A 166 -8.85 4.99 -9.73
N ASP A 167 -9.20 3.80 -10.21
CA ASP A 167 -10.49 3.57 -10.87
C ASP A 167 -11.63 3.77 -9.88
N LEU A 168 -11.47 3.34 -8.62
CA LEU A 168 -12.45 3.60 -7.57
C LEU A 168 -12.51 5.10 -7.18
N ASP A 169 -11.35 5.79 -7.13
CA ASP A 169 -11.23 7.22 -6.81
C ASP A 169 -11.75 8.15 -7.93
N SER A 170 -11.89 7.65 -9.15
CA SER A 170 -12.50 8.36 -10.28
C SER A 170 -13.88 7.82 -10.67
N GLY A 171 -14.43 6.89 -9.88
CA GLY A 171 -15.69 6.23 -10.15
C GLY A 171 -16.92 7.08 -9.78
N SER A 172 -18.05 6.81 -10.42
CA SER A 172 -19.31 7.54 -10.16
C SER A 172 -19.78 7.50 -8.69
N GLU A 173 -19.35 6.49 -7.94
CA GLU A 173 -19.72 6.26 -6.55
C GLU A 173 -19.06 7.27 -5.60
N ILE A 174 -17.79 7.63 -5.84
CA ILE A 174 -17.09 8.63 -5.05
C ILE A 174 -17.52 10.05 -5.46
N GLU A 175 -17.80 10.28 -6.74
CA GLU A 175 -18.41 11.52 -7.22
C GLU A 175 -19.76 11.77 -6.54
N SER A 176 -20.66 10.77 -6.55
CA SER A 176 -21.96 10.85 -5.88
C SER A 176 -21.84 11.07 -4.37
N LEU A 177 -20.80 10.51 -3.74
CA LEU A 177 -20.51 10.74 -2.33
C LEU A 177 -20.07 12.18 -2.08
N PHE A 178 -19.17 12.72 -2.88
CA PHE A 178 -18.68 14.10 -2.75
C PHE A 178 -19.76 15.15 -3.06
N ASP A 179 -20.56 14.96 -4.10
CA ASP A 179 -21.68 15.87 -4.42
C ASP A 179 -22.61 16.01 -3.22
N ARG A 180 -22.97 14.88 -2.60
CA ARG A 180 -23.83 14.86 -1.40
C ARG A 180 -23.17 15.53 -0.20
N LEU A 181 -21.88 15.33 0.03
CA LEU A 181 -21.14 15.96 1.13
C LEU A 181 -21.05 17.48 0.92
N ALA A 182 -20.86 17.93 -0.32
CA ALA A 182 -20.84 19.34 -0.68
C ALA A 182 -22.20 20.02 -0.44
N GLU A 183 -23.31 19.34 -0.75
CA GLU A 183 -24.67 19.85 -0.47
C GLU A 183 -24.96 20.04 1.03
N GLN A 184 -24.27 19.28 1.90
CA GLN A 184 -24.42 19.35 3.36
C GLN A 184 -23.53 20.42 4.01
N THR A 185 -22.62 21.03 3.24
CA THR A 185 -21.72 22.06 3.72
C THR A 185 -22.43 23.43 3.72
N PRO A 186 -22.54 24.13 4.86
CA PRO A 186 -23.10 25.48 4.88
C PRO A 186 -22.33 26.39 3.93
N GLN A 187 -23.05 27.08 3.03
CA GLN A 187 -22.45 28.18 2.27
C GLN A 187 -22.46 29.43 3.15
N ASP A 188 -21.27 29.87 3.55
CA ASP A 188 -21.06 31.19 4.14
C ASP A 188 -21.27 32.32 3.12
#